data_AF-A0A7J9QGB2-F1
#
_entry.id   AF-A0A7J9QGB2-F1
#
_cell.length_a   1.000
_cell.length_b   1.000
_cell.length_c   1.000
_cell.angle_alpha   90.00
_cell.angle_beta   90.00
_cell.angle_gamma   90.00
#
_symmetry.space_group_name_H-M   'P 1'
#
loop_
_entity.id
_entity.type
_entity.pdbx_description
1 polymer ?
#
loop_
_entity_poly.entity_id
_entity_poly.type
_entity_poly.pdbx_seq_one_letter_code
_entity_poly.pdbx_strand_id
1 'polypeptide(L)'
;MKISKIIIYDEPLVPEIQINKLRKFLQDTFHIDIEIRKNFFVNKEDSIFQEISTTRIFELKKPFSKHIPTELEIQMEKENIDNSQNLEKILYDGFEFQKIISKFIPANENDQRILNLVFTNKLTCTFDESDFRYHARALIGTNPAIISTTGIIEAPAKPKEYYLDLMTNFNNESEEKIKKKYKGKFLDYNDSRLSEVVEGYLLQAIV
;
A
#
# COMPACT_ATOMS: atom_id res chain seq x y z
N MET A 1 24.05 -3.23 8.96
CA MET A 1 22.93 -3.72 8.12
C MET A 1 23.45 -4.89 7.28
N LYS A 2 22.75 -6.04 7.22
CA LYS A 2 23.19 -7.21 6.41
C LYS A 2 22.67 -7.18 4.96
N ILE A 3 21.78 -6.24 4.65
CA ILE A 3 21.23 -6.04 3.30
C ILE A 3 22.35 -5.51 2.39
N SER A 4 22.60 -6.21 1.29
CA SER A 4 23.56 -5.81 0.26
C SER A 4 22.88 -5.31 -1.03
N LYS A 5 21.58 -5.60 -1.19
CA LYS A 5 20.80 -5.20 -2.36
C LYS A 5 19.34 -4.92 -2.00
N ILE A 6 18.75 -3.89 -2.61
CA ILE A 6 17.31 -3.64 -2.58
C ILE A 6 16.76 -3.76 -4.00
N ILE A 7 15.65 -4.47 -4.14
CA ILE A 7 14.86 -4.54 -5.37
C ILE A 7 13.55 -3.80 -5.12
N ILE A 8 13.31 -2.74 -5.87
CA ILE A 8 12.08 -1.95 -5.78
C ILE A 8 11.17 -2.29 -6.96
N TYR A 9 9.97 -2.76 -6.68
CA TYR A 9 8.92 -2.96 -7.69
C TYR A 9 8.04 -1.71 -7.72
N ASP A 10 8.03 -1.04 -8.87
CA ASP A 10 7.35 0.25 -9.08
C ASP A 10 5.81 0.15 -9.03
N GLU A 11 5.12 1.27 -8.81
CA GLU A 11 3.66 1.37 -8.97
C GLU A 11 3.36 2.54 -9.92
N PRO A 12 3.30 2.29 -11.24
CA PRO A 12 3.23 3.34 -12.25
C PRO A 12 1.90 4.10 -12.24
N LEU A 13 0.86 3.55 -11.59
CA LEU A 13 -0.42 4.25 -11.42
C LEU A 13 -0.32 5.40 -10.40
N VAL A 14 0.75 5.49 -9.63
CA VAL A 14 0.98 6.57 -8.64
C VAL A 14 2.33 7.26 -8.91
N PRO A 15 2.43 8.09 -9.96
CA PRO A 15 3.70 8.71 -10.37
C PRO A 15 4.30 9.64 -9.30
N GLU A 16 3.50 10.12 -8.34
CA GLU A 16 3.92 11.01 -7.25
C GLU A 16 4.93 10.38 -6.30
N ILE A 17 5.06 9.04 -6.28
CA ILE A 17 6.13 8.38 -5.52
C ILE A 17 7.52 8.74 -6.05
N GLN A 18 7.62 9.07 -7.35
CA GLN A 18 8.86 9.44 -8.04
C GLN A 18 9.97 8.40 -7.81
N ILE A 19 9.78 7.19 -8.34
CA ILE A 19 10.63 6.01 -8.05
C ILE A 19 12.14 6.24 -8.24
N ASN A 20 12.53 7.05 -9.23
CA ASN A 20 13.93 7.39 -9.48
C ASN A 20 14.53 8.29 -8.38
N LYS A 21 13.72 9.20 -7.82
CA LYS A 21 14.12 10.02 -6.67
C LYS A 21 14.31 9.13 -5.44
N LEU A 22 13.39 8.19 -5.20
CA LEU A 22 13.49 7.23 -4.10
C LEU A 22 14.72 6.32 -4.21
N ARG A 23 15.04 5.85 -5.42
CA ARG A 23 16.29 5.11 -5.69
C ARG A 23 17.51 5.94 -5.30
N LYS A 24 17.57 7.19 -5.75
CA LYS A 24 18.70 8.08 -5.42
C LYS A 24 18.81 8.29 -3.91
N PHE A 25 17.69 8.56 -3.24
CA PHE A 25 17.63 8.69 -1.79
C PHE A 25 18.21 7.46 -1.08
N LEU A 26 17.81 6.24 -1.46
CA LEU A 26 18.33 5.01 -0.87
C LEU A 26 19.82 4.77 -1.16
N GLN A 27 20.28 5.07 -2.39
CA GLN A 27 21.69 4.98 -2.77
C GLN A 27 22.56 5.95 -1.96
N ASP A 28 22.09 7.19 -1.79
CA ASP A 28 22.78 8.24 -1.05
C ASP A 28 22.79 7.95 0.45
N THR A 29 21.73 7.32 0.98
CA THR A 29 21.58 7.03 2.42
C THR A 29 22.32 5.77 2.88
N PHE A 30 22.25 4.69 2.09
CA PHE A 30 22.75 3.37 2.52
C PHE A 30 23.96 2.86 1.74
N HIS A 31 24.29 3.48 0.59
CA HIS A 31 25.39 3.07 -0.27
C HIS A 31 25.32 1.59 -0.71
N ILE A 32 24.11 1.10 -1.00
CA ILE A 32 23.85 -0.28 -1.44
C ILE A 32 23.33 -0.31 -2.88
N ASP A 33 23.39 -1.48 -3.51
CA ASP A 33 22.83 -1.68 -4.84
C ASP A 33 21.30 -1.58 -4.81
N ILE A 34 20.75 -0.75 -5.70
CA ILE A 34 19.31 -0.55 -5.85
C ILE A 34 18.91 -0.86 -7.29
N GLU A 35 18.09 -1.89 -7.45
CA GLU A 35 17.47 -2.28 -8.70
C GLU A 35 16.01 -1.82 -8.72
N ILE A 36 15.60 -1.06 -9.73
CA ILE A 36 14.18 -0.78 -9.99
C ILE A 36 13.67 -1.79 -11.01
N ARG A 37 12.56 -2.44 -10.69
CA ARG A 37 11.80 -3.30 -11.59
C ARG A 37 10.45 -2.68 -11.91
N LYS A 38 9.87 -3.16 -13.01
CA LYS A 38 8.47 -2.89 -13.32
C LYS A 38 7.58 -3.34 -12.17
N ASN A 39 6.37 -2.82 -12.16
CA ASN A 39 5.34 -3.22 -11.22
C ASN A 39 5.22 -4.73 -11.12
N PHE A 40 5.07 -5.20 -9.89
CA PHE A 40 5.10 -6.63 -9.57
C PHE A 40 4.02 -7.41 -10.33
N PHE A 41 2.90 -6.76 -10.68
CA PHE A 41 1.76 -7.40 -11.34
C PHE A 41 1.91 -7.49 -12.87
N VAL A 42 2.96 -6.90 -13.47
CA VAL A 42 3.16 -6.92 -14.92
C VAL A 42 3.65 -8.29 -15.38
N ASN A 43 3.01 -8.84 -16.42
CA ASN A 43 3.36 -10.12 -17.06
C ASN A 43 3.42 -11.31 -16.09
N LYS A 44 2.54 -11.32 -15.08
CA LYS A 44 2.42 -12.43 -14.15
C LYS A 44 1.39 -13.46 -14.63
N GLU A 45 1.50 -14.67 -14.10
CA GLU A 45 0.57 -15.75 -14.37
C GLU A 45 -0.83 -15.45 -13.82
N ASP A 46 -1.88 -15.97 -14.46
CA ASP A 46 -3.26 -15.76 -14.01
C ASP A 46 -3.51 -16.23 -12.55
N SER A 47 -2.72 -17.21 -12.09
CA SER A 47 -2.77 -17.78 -10.76
C SER A 47 -2.53 -16.75 -9.65
N ILE A 48 -1.60 -15.80 -9.83
CA ILE A 48 -1.32 -14.79 -8.79
C ILE A 48 -2.52 -13.88 -8.56
N PHE A 49 -3.24 -13.49 -9.61
CA PHE A 49 -4.37 -12.58 -9.51
C PHE A 49 -5.54 -13.23 -8.79
N GLN A 50 -5.75 -14.53 -9.05
CA GLN A 50 -6.68 -15.33 -8.28
C GLN A 50 -6.26 -15.40 -6.80
N GLU A 51 -5.00 -15.69 -6.50
CA GLU A 51 -4.53 -15.74 -5.12
C GLU A 51 -4.65 -14.38 -4.41
N ILE A 52 -4.26 -13.27 -5.05
CA ILE A 52 -4.42 -11.91 -4.52
C ILE A 52 -5.89 -11.62 -4.23
N SER A 53 -6.79 -11.95 -5.16
CA SER A 53 -8.22 -11.69 -4.97
C SER A 53 -8.77 -12.40 -3.73
N THR A 54 -8.22 -13.56 -3.32
CA THR A 54 -8.64 -14.27 -2.11
C THR A 54 -8.26 -13.58 -0.79
N THR A 55 -7.43 -12.54 -0.84
CA THR A 55 -6.93 -11.81 0.34
C THR A 55 -7.80 -10.62 0.73
N ARG A 56 -8.89 -10.38 0.00
CA ARG A 56 -9.79 -9.26 0.29
C ARG A 56 -10.52 -9.43 1.62
N ILE A 57 -10.75 -8.31 2.30
CA ILE A 57 -11.48 -8.24 3.57
C ILE A 57 -12.86 -7.68 3.32
N PHE A 58 -13.88 -8.39 3.79
CA PHE A 58 -15.28 -7.93 3.78
C PHE A 58 -15.81 -7.61 5.17
N GLU A 59 -15.28 -8.25 6.21
CA GLU A 59 -15.74 -8.09 7.59
C GLU A 59 -14.65 -7.45 8.46
N LEU A 60 -14.82 -6.16 8.78
CA LEU A 60 -13.81 -5.40 9.53
C LEU A 60 -13.62 -5.85 10.98
N LYS A 61 -14.60 -6.53 11.57
CA LYS A 61 -14.63 -6.91 13.00
C LYS A 61 -14.39 -8.41 13.24
N LYS A 62 -13.95 -9.14 12.22
CA LYS A 62 -13.61 -10.56 12.32
C LYS A 62 -12.19 -10.79 11.83
N PRO A 63 -11.47 -11.79 12.39
CA PRO A 63 -10.21 -12.24 11.84
C PRO A 63 -10.34 -12.63 10.37
N PHE A 64 -9.20 -12.68 9.66
CA PHE A 64 -9.17 -13.07 8.26
C PHE A 64 -9.88 -14.40 8.00
N SER A 65 -10.73 -14.41 6.99
CA SER A 65 -11.34 -15.61 6.46
C SER A 65 -11.24 -15.57 4.95
N LYS A 66 -10.60 -16.60 4.38
CA LYS A 66 -10.42 -16.71 2.94
C LYS A 66 -11.77 -16.90 2.26
N HIS A 67 -12.05 -16.13 1.22
CA HIS A 67 -13.24 -16.33 0.38
C HIS A 67 -12.88 -16.97 -0.97
N ILE A 68 -13.93 -17.38 -1.68
CA ILE A 68 -13.82 -17.80 -3.07
C ILE A 68 -14.04 -16.56 -3.93
N PRO A 69 -13.04 -16.12 -4.70
CA PRO A 69 -13.15 -14.89 -5.46
C PRO A 69 -14.07 -15.08 -6.67
N THR A 70 -14.78 -14.01 -7.05
CA THR A 70 -15.56 -14.00 -8.29
C THR A 70 -14.69 -13.69 -9.51
N GLU A 71 -15.16 -14.02 -10.72
CA GLU A 71 -14.45 -13.69 -11.96
C GLU A 71 -14.17 -12.19 -12.09
N LEU A 72 -15.10 -11.34 -11.67
CA LEU A 72 -14.92 -9.89 -11.67
C LEU A 72 -13.77 -9.49 -10.75
N GLU A 73 -13.66 -10.08 -9.55
CA GLU A 73 -12.58 -9.75 -8.63
C GLU A 73 -11.22 -10.10 -9.21
N ILE A 74 -11.10 -11.29 -9.81
CA ILE A 74 -9.88 -11.74 -10.47
C ILE A 74 -9.53 -10.81 -11.63
N GLN A 75 -10.51 -10.42 -12.44
CA GLN A 75 -10.29 -9.50 -13.57
C GLN A 75 -9.82 -8.13 -13.11
N MET A 76 -10.38 -7.59 -12.02
CA MET A 76 -9.91 -6.32 -11.43
C MET A 76 -8.43 -6.40 -11.00
N GLU A 77 -8.00 -7.54 -10.45
CA GLU A 77 -6.59 -7.73 -10.10
C GLU A 77 -5.69 -7.82 -11.34
N LYS A 78 -6.13 -8.53 -12.38
CA LYS A 78 -5.40 -8.66 -13.66
C LYS A 78 -5.18 -7.31 -14.35
N GLU A 79 -6.22 -6.49 -14.35
CA GLU A 79 -6.18 -5.14 -14.93
C GLU A 79 -5.45 -4.13 -14.03
N ASN A 80 -5.08 -4.54 -12.81
CA ASN A 80 -4.54 -3.69 -11.75
C ASN A 80 -5.36 -2.39 -11.59
N ILE A 81 -6.70 -2.51 -11.59
CA ILE A 81 -7.59 -1.34 -11.56
C ILE A 81 -7.31 -0.53 -10.30
N ASP A 82 -6.97 0.75 -10.49
CA ASP A 82 -6.86 1.69 -9.38
C ASP A 82 -8.26 2.02 -8.84
N ASN A 83 -8.54 1.55 -7.64
CA ASN A 83 -9.76 1.85 -6.90
C ASN A 83 -9.51 2.77 -5.71
N SER A 84 -8.29 3.33 -5.61
CA SER A 84 -7.86 4.09 -4.44
C SER A 84 -8.76 5.29 -4.17
N GLN A 85 -9.28 5.94 -5.21
CA GLN A 85 -10.16 7.10 -5.08
C GLN A 85 -11.66 6.76 -5.02
N ASN A 86 -12.03 5.47 -5.03
CA ASN A 86 -13.43 5.08 -4.91
C ASN A 86 -13.97 5.37 -3.50
N LEU A 87 -15.28 5.64 -3.43
CA LEU A 87 -16.00 5.81 -2.16
C LEU A 87 -15.87 4.55 -1.29
N GLU A 88 -16.16 3.39 -1.88
CA GLU A 88 -15.90 2.09 -1.27
C GLU A 88 -14.56 1.56 -1.74
N LYS A 89 -13.64 1.39 -0.79
CA LYS A 89 -12.29 0.90 -1.05
C LYS A 89 -12.25 -0.61 -0.85
N ILE A 90 -11.57 -1.30 -1.76
CA ILE A 90 -11.26 -2.72 -1.55
C ILE A 90 -10.09 -2.80 -0.58
N LEU A 91 -10.28 -3.60 0.46
CA LEU A 91 -9.34 -3.81 1.52
C LEU A 91 -8.69 -5.19 1.36
N TYR A 92 -7.39 -5.27 1.62
CA TYR A 92 -6.63 -6.51 1.53
C TYR A 92 -6.00 -6.81 2.89
N ASP A 93 -6.08 -8.05 3.35
CA ASP A 93 -5.27 -8.47 4.50
C ASP A 93 -3.81 -8.40 4.09
N GLY A 94 -3.05 -7.54 4.76
CA GLY A 94 -1.69 -7.21 4.38
C GLY A 94 -0.73 -8.39 4.55
N PHE A 95 -0.96 -9.26 5.52
CA PHE A 95 -0.11 -10.44 5.71
C PHE A 95 -0.45 -11.55 4.73
N GLU A 96 -1.72 -11.79 4.45
CA GLU A 96 -2.13 -12.76 3.43
C GLU A 96 -1.73 -12.29 2.03
N PHE A 97 -1.92 -11.01 1.72
CA PHE A 97 -1.44 -10.40 0.49
C PHE A 97 0.07 -10.58 0.35
N GLN A 98 0.84 -10.23 1.38
CA GLN A 98 2.29 -10.40 1.38
C GLN A 98 2.72 -11.86 1.20
N LYS A 99 2.03 -12.82 1.82
CA LYS A 99 2.28 -14.26 1.60
C LYS A 99 2.12 -14.62 0.14
N ILE A 100 1.08 -14.13 -0.55
CA ILE A 100 0.91 -14.36 -1.98
C ILE A 100 2.10 -13.78 -2.76
N ILE A 101 2.43 -12.49 -2.56
CA ILE A 101 3.54 -11.83 -3.25
C ILE A 101 4.86 -12.60 -3.06
N SER A 102 5.12 -13.07 -1.84
CA SER A 102 6.36 -13.80 -1.50
C SER A 102 6.55 -15.08 -2.31
N LYS A 103 5.47 -15.79 -2.66
CA LYS A 103 5.52 -17.02 -3.49
C LYS A 103 6.02 -16.76 -4.91
N PHE A 104 5.80 -15.55 -5.41
CA PHE A 104 6.12 -15.17 -6.79
C PHE A 104 7.43 -14.36 -6.89
N ILE A 105 8.18 -14.24 -5.78
CA ILE A 105 9.55 -13.73 -5.79
C ILE A 105 10.50 -14.88 -6.15
N PRO A 106 11.46 -14.66 -7.07
CA PRO A 106 12.46 -15.66 -7.43
C PRO A 106 13.18 -16.24 -6.21
N ALA A 107 13.39 -17.55 -6.17
CA ALA A 107 13.98 -18.23 -5.01
C ALA A 107 15.39 -17.72 -4.67
N ASN A 108 16.17 -17.28 -5.66
CA ASN A 108 17.49 -16.68 -5.48
C ASN A 108 17.44 -15.24 -4.90
N GLU A 109 16.27 -14.63 -4.85
CA GLU A 109 16.02 -13.29 -4.28
C GLU A 109 15.34 -13.37 -2.91
N ASN A 110 14.99 -14.58 -2.46
CA ASN A 110 14.54 -14.86 -1.10
C ASN A 110 15.75 -15.09 -0.16
N ASP A 111 16.70 -14.16 -0.20
CA ASP A 111 17.91 -14.12 0.63
C ASP A 111 17.80 -12.96 1.61
N GLN A 112 18.22 -13.15 2.87
CA GLN A 112 18.16 -12.10 3.91
C GLN A 112 19.01 -10.86 3.59
N ARG A 113 19.93 -10.95 2.62
CA ARG A 113 20.74 -9.84 2.12
C ARG A 113 20.05 -9.06 0.99
N ILE A 114 18.94 -9.56 0.46
CA ILE A 114 18.15 -8.92 -0.60
C ILE A 114 16.81 -8.50 0.01
N LEU A 115 16.56 -7.20 0.06
CA LEU A 115 15.26 -6.67 0.48
C LEU A 115 14.41 -6.37 -0.75
N ASN A 116 13.24 -6.99 -0.83
CA ASN A 116 12.25 -6.73 -1.86
C ASN A 116 11.24 -5.71 -1.33
N LEU A 117 11.12 -4.56 -2.01
CA LEU A 117 10.17 -3.49 -1.68
C LEU A 117 9.12 -3.42 -2.78
N VAL A 118 7.88 -3.75 -2.44
CA VAL A 118 6.77 -3.79 -3.41
C VAL A 118 5.83 -2.62 -3.15
N PHE A 119 5.80 -1.66 -4.07
CA PHE A 119 4.78 -0.63 -4.07
C PHE A 119 3.47 -1.16 -4.65
N THR A 120 2.35 -0.75 -4.04
CA THR A 120 1.01 -1.04 -4.55
C THR A 120 0.03 0.07 -4.22
N ASN A 121 -0.94 0.29 -5.11
CA ASN A 121 -2.11 1.15 -4.85
C ASN A 121 -3.22 0.45 -4.04
N LYS A 122 -3.07 -0.83 -3.70
CA LYS A 122 -4.05 -1.59 -2.91
C LYS A 122 -4.02 -1.15 -1.45
N LEU A 123 -5.18 -0.94 -0.83
CA LEU A 123 -5.26 -0.59 0.60
C LEU A 123 -5.04 -1.83 1.47
N THR A 124 -3.84 -1.94 2.04
CA THR A 124 -3.49 -3.04 2.95
C THR A 124 -3.96 -2.75 4.37
N CYS A 125 -4.45 -3.78 5.05
CA CYS A 125 -4.94 -3.70 6.43
C CYS A 125 -4.35 -4.84 7.28
N THR A 126 -4.31 -4.65 8.59
CA THR A 126 -3.98 -5.71 9.56
C THR A 126 -5.05 -5.79 10.62
N PHE A 127 -5.43 -7.01 11.02
CA PHE A 127 -6.33 -7.22 12.14
C PHE A 127 -5.58 -7.02 13.47
N ASP A 128 -6.15 -6.22 14.36
CA ASP A 128 -5.61 -5.99 15.70
C ASP A 128 -6.49 -6.74 16.73
N GLU A 129 -5.90 -7.70 17.42
CA GLU A 129 -6.61 -8.51 18.43
C GLU A 129 -6.93 -7.72 19.70
N SER A 130 -6.31 -6.55 19.91
CA SER A 130 -6.58 -5.72 21.08
C SER A 130 -7.91 -4.96 21.00
N ASP A 131 -8.34 -4.58 19.79
CA ASP A 131 -9.62 -3.91 19.54
C ASP A 131 -10.54 -4.66 18.55
N PHE A 132 -10.16 -5.88 18.19
CA PHE A 132 -10.90 -6.83 17.35
C PHE A 132 -11.38 -6.22 16.03
N ARG A 133 -10.52 -5.44 15.37
CA ARG A 133 -10.84 -4.89 14.04
C ARG A 133 -9.63 -4.72 13.14
N TYR A 134 -9.90 -4.59 11.84
CA TYR A 134 -8.91 -4.20 10.86
C TYR A 134 -8.56 -2.73 10.93
N HIS A 135 -7.27 -2.46 10.79
CA HIS A 135 -6.71 -1.12 10.63
C HIS A 135 -5.97 -1.04 9.31
N ALA A 136 -6.19 0.04 8.57
CA ALA A 136 -5.38 0.36 7.40
C ALA A 136 -3.89 0.50 7.80
N ARG A 137 -3.02 0.07 6.90
CA ARG A 137 -1.56 0.13 7.05
C ARG A 137 -0.94 0.63 5.76
N ALA A 138 0.01 1.54 5.89
CA ALA A 138 0.87 1.99 4.81
C ALA A 138 2.01 1.00 4.52
N LEU A 139 2.45 0.26 5.54
CA LEU A 139 3.59 -0.64 5.47
C LEU A 139 3.27 -1.98 6.13
N ILE A 140 3.56 -3.07 5.42
CA ILE A 140 3.72 -4.41 5.98
C ILE A 140 5.22 -4.70 6.02
N GLY A 141 5.81 -4.60 7.21
CA GLY A 141 7.26 -4.64 7.44
C GLY A 141 7.85 -6.05 7.48
N THR A 142 7.73 -6.79 6.38
CA THR A 142 8.36 -8.11 6.19
C THR A 142 9.28 -8.10 4.96
N ASN A 143 9.80 -9.24 4.51
CA ASN A 143 10.52 -9.34 3.23
C ASN A 143 9.80 -10.39 2.35
N PRO A 144 9.16 -10.00 1.24
CA PRO A 144 9.05 -8.62 0.71
C PRO A 144 8.26 -7.69 1.63
N ALA A 145 8.69 -6.43 1.70
CA ALA A 145 7.94 -5.38 2.36
C ALA A 145 6.89 -4.85 1.38
N ILE A 146 5.67 -4.63 1.87
CA ILE A 146 4.59 -4.08 1.05
C ILE A 146 4.36 -2.64 1.48
N ILE A 147 4.49 -1.70 0.54
CA ILE A 147 4.23 -0.28 0.75
C ILE A 147 2.98 0.10 -0.04
N SER A 148 1.89 0.34 0.68
CA SER A 148 0.60 0.74 0.13
C SER A 148 0.52 2.25 -0.01
N THR A 149 0.53 2.77 -1.25
CA THR A 149 0.37 4.22 -1.49
C THR A 149 -0.99 4.73 -1.05
N THR A 150 -2.04 3.93 -1.22
CA THR A 150 -3.37 4.23 -0.66
C THR A 150 -3.36 4.18 0.87
N GLY A 151 -2.63 3.25 1.48
CA GLY A 151 -2.43 3.18 2.91
C GLY A 151 -1.70 4.39 3.47
N ILE A 152 -0.73 4.96 2.74
CA ILE A 152 -0.04 6.20 3.13
C ILE A 152 -1.02 7.38 3.21
N ILE A 153 -2.03 7.41 2.35
CA ILE A 153 -3.04 8.49 2.31
C ILE A 153 -4.14 8.27 3.35
N GLU A 154 -4.65 7.04 3.47
CA GLU A 154 -5.88 6.76 4.20
C GLU A 154 -5.67 6.19 5.61
N ALA A 155 -4.53 5.57 5.90
CA ALA A 155 -4.25 5.01 7.23
C ALA A 155 -3.95 6.07 8.30
N PRO A 156 -3.19 7.15 8.02
CA PRO A 156 -2.91 8.16 9.03
C PRO A 156 -4.18 8.87 9.50
N ALA A 157 -4.29 9.09 10.81
CA ALA A 157 -5.39 9.85 11.38
C ALA A 157 -5.37 11.30 10.85
N LYS A 158 -6.53 11.78 10.39
CA LYS A 158 -6.70 13.17 9.96
C LYS A 158 -6.80 14.10 11.20
N PRO A 159 -6.58 15.42 11.03
CA PRO A 159 -6.72 16.37 12.14
C PRO A 159 -8.08 16.25 12.83
N LYS A 160 -8.12 16.40 14.16
CA LYS A 160 -9.36 16.24 14.94
C LYS A 160 -10.47 17.17 14.44
N GLU A 161 -10.12 18.39 14.05
CA GLU A 161 -11.05 19.41 13.57
C GLU A 161 -11.74 18.97 12.27
N TYR A 162 -11.07 18.19 11.42
CA TYR A 162 -11.68 17.64 10.21
C TYR A 162 -12.86 16.73 10.55
N TYR A 163 -12.71 15.87 11.57
CA TYR A 163 -13.80 15.00 12.03
C TYR A 163 -14.91 15.79 12.72
N LEU A 164 -14.56 16.83 13.49
CA LEU A 164 -15.56 17.72 14.09
C LEU A 164 -16.41 18.38 13.01
N ASP A 165 -15.79 18.94 11.97
CA ASP A 165 -16.50 19.59 10.87
C ASP A 165 -17.41 18.61 10.10
N LEU A 166 -17.01 17.35 9.92
CA LEU A 166 -17.87 16.31 9.35
C LEU A 166 -19.07 15.99 10.24
N MET A 167 -18.86 15.87 11.55
CA MET A 167 -19.93 15.58 12.52
C MET A 167 -20.89 16.76 12.70
N THR A 168 -20.38 17.99 12.63
CA THR A 168 -21.16 19.23 12.79
C THR A 168 -21.56 19.84 11.45
N ASN A 169 -21.62 19.04 10.38
CA ASN A 169 -21.99 19.50 9.05
C ASN A 169 -23.50 19.78 8.92
N PHE A 170 -24.02 20.67 9.75
CA PHE A 170 -25.43 21.06 9.79
C PHE A 170 -25.91 21.74 8.50
N ASN A 171 -24.97 22.27 7.70
CA ASN A 171 -25.24 22.95 6.44
C ASN A 171 -25.28 22.00 5.23
N ASN A 172 -25.19 20.68 5.43
CA ASN A 172 -25.13 19.67 4.37
C ASN A 172 -24.09 20.00 3.28
N GLU A 173 -22.93 20.53 3.68
CA GLU A 173 -21.82 20.74 2.75
C GLU A 173 -21.33 19.39 2.25
N SER A 174 -20.90 19.29 0.99
CA SER A 174 -20.29 18.03 0.52
C SER A 174 -19.00 17.75 1.30
N GLU A 175 -18.68 16.47 1.53
CA GLU A 175 -17.43 16.06 2.18
C GLU A 175 -16.21 16.65 1.47
N GLU A 176 -16.25 16.77 0.14
CA GLU A 176 -15.22 17.42 -0.67
C GLU A 176 -15.01 18.89 -0.26
N LYS A 177 -16.09 19.63 0.02
CA LYS A 177 -15.99 21.04 0.43
C LYS A 177 -15.37 21.17 1.81
N ILE A 178 -15.69 20.26 2.73
CA ILE A 178 -15.05 20.19 4.05
C ILE A 178 -13.57 19.84 3.87
N LYS A 179 -13.25 18.79 3.09
CA LYS A 179 -11.87 18.36 2.80
C LYS A 179 -11.01 19.50 2.23
N LYS A 180 -11.57 20.35 1.36
CA LYS A 180 -10.88 21.54 0.83
C LYS A 180 -10.43 22.53 1.92
N LYS A 181 -11.15 22.66 3.04
CA LYS A 181 -10.75 23.53 4.17
C LYS A 181 -9.44 23.06 4.84
N TYR A 182 -9.11 21.77 4.68
CA TYR A 182 -7.94 21.13 5.27
C TYR A 182 -6.85 20.81 4.26
N LYS A 183 -6.93 21.37 3.04
CA LYS A 183 -5.93 21.14 1.99
C LYS A 183 -4.52 21.46 2.52
N GLY A 184 -3.60 20.51 2.36
CA GLY A 184 -2.22 20.62 2.84
C GLY A 184 -1.99 20.15 4.28
N LYS A 185 -3.03 19.94 5.09
CA LYS A 185 -2.88 19.46 6.48
C LYS A 185 -2.68 17.94 6.59
N PHE A 186 -3.07 17.19 5.58
CA PHE A 186 -2.79 15.77 5.41
C PHE A 186 -2.52 15.49 3.93
N LEU A 187 -2.01 14.29 3.60
CA LEU A 187 -1.80 13.89 2.22
C LEU A 187 -3.13 13.62 1.51
N ASP A 188 -3.22 13.99 0.25
CA ASP A 188 -4.33 13.63 -0.62
C ASP A 188 -3.80 12.86 -1.83
N TYR A 189 -4.71 12.29 -2.62
CA TYR A 189 -4.37 11.70 -3.90
C TYR A 189 -3.74 12.75 -4.83
N ASN A 190 -2.74 12.32 -5.60
CA ASN A 190 -1.94 13.18 -6.47
C ASN A 190 -1.14 14.29 -5.74
N ASP A 191 -0.89 14.13 -4.44
CA ASP A 191 -0.07 15.08 -3.67
C ASP A 191 1.43 14.90 -3.96
N SER A 192 2.06 15.95 -4.47
CA SER A 192 3.51 15.97 -4.77
C SER A 192 4.43 15.65 -3.59
N ARG A 193 3.94 15.78 -2.35
CA ARG A 193 4.68 15.44 -1.12
C ARG A 193 4.76 13.94 -0.88
N LEU A 194 4.02 13.12 -1.63
CA LEU A 194 3.98 11.66 -1.42
C LEU A 194 5.38 11.04 -1.46
N SER A 195 6.23 11.44 -2.42
CA SER A 195 7.61 10.94 -2.52
C SER A 195 8.42 11.15 -1.23
N GLU A 196 8.33 12.34 -0.62
CA GLU A 196 9.05 12.65 0.63
C GLU A 196 8.52 11.82 1.81
N VAL A 197 7.21 11.61 1.88
CA VAL A 197 6.61 10.76 2.93
C VAL A 197 7.01 9.29 2.75
N VAL A 198 7.10 8.82 1.50
CA VAL A 198 7.55 7.46 1.17
C VAL A 198 8.99 7.22 1.64
N GLU A 199 9.88 8.21 1.61
CA GLU A 199 11.24 8.09 2.16
C GLU A 199 11.20 7.58 3.62
N GLY A 200 10.28 8.09 4.44
CA GLY A 200 10.09 7.62 5.83
C GLY A 200 9.65 6.16 5.94
N TYR A 201 8.75 5.69 5.07
CA TYR A 201 8.32 4.29 5.03
C TYR A 201 9.41 3.36 4.51
N LEU A 202 10.22 3.81 3.55
CA LEU A 202 11.39 3.08 3.08
C LEU A 202 12.41 2.88 4.21
N LEU A 203 12.69 3.92 4.99
CA LEU A 203 13.55 3.82 6.17
C LEU A 203 12.99 2.81 7.19
N GLN A 204 11.68 2.85 7.47
CA GLN A 204 11.03 1.89 8.37
C GLN A 204 11.07 0.45 7.85
N ALA A 205 11.03 0.23 6.53
CA ALA A 205 11.10 -1.11 5.95
C ALA A 205 12.52 -1.71 6.00
N ILE A 206 13.55 -0.88 6.16
CA ILE A 206 14.96 -1.28 6.14
C ILE A 206 15.53 -1.52 7.54
N VAL A 207 15.04 -0.80 8.56
CA VAL A 207 15.50 -0.83 9.96
C VAL A 207 14.87 -1.98 10.73
#